data_AF-W1YR16-F1
#
_entry.id   AF-W1YR16-F1
#
_cell.length_a   1.000
_cell.length_b   1.000
_cell.length_c   1.000
_cell.angle_alpha   90.00
_cell.angle_beta   90.00
_cell.angle_gamma   90.00
#
_symmetry.space_group_name_H-M   'P 1'
#
loop_
_entity.id
_entity.type
_entity.pdbx_description
1 polymer ?
#
loop_
_entity_poly.entity_id
_entity_poly.type
_entity_poly.pdbx_seq_one_letter_code
_entity_poly.pdbx_strand_id
1 'polypeptide(L)' 'FIPPVAKRGAAIIAARGASSAASAASAAIDHVRDWCLGVKDYSWTSASVMSDGSYGVPEGIISSFPAVSENGEWKIVQG' A
#
# COMPACT_ATOMS: atom_id res chain seq x y z
N PHE A 1 13.70 -12.13 -1.48
CA PHE A 1 12.80 -10.96 -1.58
C PHE A 1 11.93 -10.78 -0.34
N ILE A 2 11.08 -11.77 0.04
CA ILE A 2 10.12 -11.65 1.15
C ILE A 2 10.77 -11.28 2.51
N PRO A 3 11.79 -12.01 3.03
CA PRO A 3 12.32 -11.69 4.35
C PRO A 3 12.99 -10.31 4.45
N PRO A 4 13.77 -9.85 3.44
CA PRO A 4 14.29 -8.49 3.43
C PRO A 4 13.22 -7.38 3.49
N VAL A 5 12.09 -7.53 2.78
CA VAL A 5 11.00 -6.53 2.78
C VAL A 5 10.35 -6.47 4.17
N ALA A 6 9.96 -7.62 4.72
CA ALA A 6 9.33 -7.70 6.05
C ALA A 6 10.21 -7.15 7.18
N LYS A 7 11.54 -7.31 7.06
CA LYS A 7 12.51 -6.86 8.07
C LYS A 7 13.09 -5.48 7.82
N ARG A 8 12.64 -4.76 6.78
CA ARG A 8 13.27 -3.48 6.38
C ARG A 8 13.19 -2.41 7.47
N GLY A 9 12.06 -2.30 8.17
CA GLY A 9 11.90 -1.33 9.26
C GLY A 9 12.91 -1.55 10.39
N ALA A 10 13.10 -2.80 10.82
CA ALA A 10 14.10 -3.16 11.83
C ALA A 10 15.53 -2.85 11.35
N ALA A 11 15.84 -3.09 10.08
CA ALA A 11 17.14 -2.76 9.51
C ALA A 11 17.41 -1.24 9.52
N ILE A 12 16.39 -0.40 9.28
CA ILE A 12 16.54 1.06 9.38
C ILE A 12 16.79 1.51 10.82
N ILE A 13 16.07 0.93 11.80
CA ILE A 13 16.29 1.22 13.22
C ILE A 13 17.72 0.84 13.62
N ALA A 14 18.18 -0.35 13.25
CA ALA A 14 19.54 -0.80 13.56
C ALA A 14 20.61 0.13 12.96
N ALA A 15 20.39 0.63 11.74
CA ALA A 15 21.36 1.49 11.05
C ALA A 15 21.34 2.96 11.54
N ARG A 16 20.17 3.50 11.91
CA ARG A 16 20.00 4.94 12.20
C ARG A 16 19.72 5.25 13.67
N GLY A 17 19.45 4.24 14.50
CA GLY A 17 18.98 4.42 15.87
C GLY A 17 17.57 5.02 15.98
N ALA A 18 16.86 5.16 14.86
CA ALA A 18 15.55 5.78 14.78
C ALA A 18 14.70 5.11 13.70
N SER A 19 13.37 5.26 13.81
CA SER A 19 12.43 4.69 12.85
C SER A 19 12.55 5.31 11.45
N SER A 20 11.92 4.64 10.48
CA SER A 20 11.87 5.06 9.07
C SER A 20 10.83 6.17 8.82
N ALA A 21 10.80 7.19 9.67
CA ALA A 21 9.77 8.25 9.64
C ALA A 21 9.68 8.97 8.28
N ALA A 22 10.82 9.36 7.69
CA ALA A 22 10.83 10.08 6.42
C ALA A 22 10.25 9.25 5.25
N SER A 23 10.64 7.97 5.13
CA SER A 23 10.10 7.11 4.09
C SER A 23 8.64 6.72 4.35
N ALA A 24 8.22 6.60 5.61
CA ALA A 24 6.83 6.37 5.96
C ALA A 24 5.96 7.59 5.59
N ALA A 25 6.45 8.81 5.84
CA ALA A 25 5.78 10.04 5.42
C ALA A 25 5.67 10.15 3.89
N SER A 26 6.75 9.83 3.16
CA SER A 26 6.71 9.77 1.69
C SER A 26 5.66 8.77 1.21
N ALA A 27 5.65 7.55 1.75
CA ALA A 27 4.69 6.52 1.35
C ALA A 27 3.23 6.92 1.66
N ALA A 28 2.98 7.63 2.77
CA ALA A 28 1.65 8.16 3.08
C ALA A 28 1.23 9.25 2.09
N ILE A 29 2.15 10.15 1.71
CA ILE A 29 1.90 11.18 0.70
C ILE A 29 1.61 10.52 -0.65
N ASP A 30 2.42 9.55 -1.07
CA ASP A 30 2.22 8.82 -2.33
C ASP A 30 0.87 8.10 -2.33
N HIS A 31 0.50 7.45 -1.23
CA HIS A 31 -0.80 6.76 -1.11
C HIS A 31 -1.98 7.72 -1.28
N VAL A 32 -1.97 8.88 -0.61
CA VAL A 32 -3.05 9.88 -0.74
C VAL A 32 -3.02 10.55 -2.10
N ARG A 33 -1.84 10.83 -2.66
CA ARG A 33 -1.69 11.39 -4.01
C ARG A 33 -2.32 10.45 -5.03
N ASP A 34 -1.97 9.17 -4.99
CA ASP A 34 -2.47 8.17 -5.93
C ASP A 34 -3.98 7.96 -5.74
N TRP A 35 -4.48 8.05 -4.51
CA TRP A 35 -5.92 8.05 -4.24
C TRP A 35 -6.61 9.26 -4.89
N CYS A 36 -6.15 10.48 -4.62
CA CYS A 36 -6.83 11.70 -5.08
C CYS A 36 -6.65 11.97 -6.57
N LEU A 37 -5.50 11.60 -7.15
CA LEU A 37 -5.11 11.98 -8.51
C LEU A 37 -5.09 10.81 -9.49
N GLY A 38 -5.39 9.59 -9.03
CA GLY A 38 -5.25 8.36 -9.80
C GLY A 38 -3.82 7.80 -9.71
N VAL A 39 -3.70 6.47 -9.83
CA VAL A 39 -2.40 5.80 -10.01
C VAL A 39 -1.91 6.13 -11.42
N LYS A 40 -0.84 6.93 -11.51
CA LYS A 40 -0.22 7.35 -12.76
C LYS A 40 1.14 6.66 -12.88
N ASP A 41 1.56 6.35 -14.11
CA ASP A 41 2.83 5.70 -14.46
C ASP A 41 2.98 4.20 -14.12
N TYR A 42 2.09 3.65 -13.29
CA TYR A 42 2.04 2.22 -12.96
C TYR A 42 0.68 1.63 -13.33
N SER A 43 0.63 0.31 -13.56
CA SER A 43 -0.65 -0.37 -13.81
C SER A 43 -1.56 -0.42 -12.56
N TRP A 44 -0.97 -0.42 -11.36
CA TRP A 44 -1.67 -0.42 -10.06
C TRP A 44 -0.66 -0.14 -8.94
N THR A 45 -1.18 0.14 -7.74
CA THR A 45 -0.40 0.25 -6.49
C THR A 45 -0.96 -0.68 -5.41
N SER A 46 -0.29 -0.79 -4.27
CA SER A 46 -0.82 -1.51 -3.10
C SER A 46 -1.65 -0.56 -2.24
N ALA A 47 -2.91 -0.90 -2.00
CA ALA A 47 -3.79 -0.16 -1.10
C ALA A 47 -4.50 -1.12 -0.15
N SER A 48 -4.57 -0.73 1.13
CA SER A 48 -5.39 -1.44 2.11
C SER A 48 -6.81 -0.89 2.07
N VAL A 49 -7.75 -1.72 1.64
CA VAL A 49 -9.18 -1.37 1.50
C VAL A 49 -10.04 -2.42 2.17
N MET A 50 -11.31 -2.09 2.40
CA MET A 50 -12.28 -3.07 2.90
C MET A 50 -12.50 -4.14 1.83
N SER A 51 -12.20 -5.39 2.18
CA SER A 51 -12.34 -6.52 1.26
C SER A 51 -13.80 -6.74 0.89
N ASP A 52 -14.03 -6.99 -0.39
CA ASP A 52 -15.29 -7.36 -1.03
C ASP A 52 -15.34 -8.87 -1.38
N GLY A 53 -14.48 -9.70 -0.75
CA GLY A 53 -14.36 -11.11 -1.09
C GLY A 53 -13.31 -11.40 -2.17
N SER A 54 -12.74 -10.37 -2.81
CA SER A 54 -11.72 -10.51 -3.84
C SER A 54 -10.57 -11.42 -3.39
N TYR A 55 -10.11 -12.27 -4.30
CA TYR A 55 -9.02 -13.22 -4.07
C TYR A 55 -9.27 -14.21 -2.91
N GLY A 56 -10.52 -14.40 -2.48
CA GLY A 56 -10.87 -15.29 -1.36
C GLY A 56 -10.52 -14.71 0.01
N VAL A 57 -10.21 -13.42 0.08
CA VAL A 57 -10.03 -12.71 1.36
C VAL A 57 -11.41 -12.47 1.97
N PRO A 58 -11.63 -12.75 3.27
CA PRO A 58 -12.95 -12.56 3.89
C PRO A 58 -13.48 -11.13 3.77
N GLU A 59 -14.75 -11.00 3.41
CA GLU A 59 -15.43 -9.70 3.31
C GLU A 59 -15.39 -8.92 4.62
N GLY A 60 -15.29 -7.59 4.50
CA GLY A 60 -15.39 -6.67 5.64
C GLY A 60 -14.11 -6.43 6.43
N ILE A 61 -13.02 -7.15 6.14
CA ILE A 61 -11.70 -6.87 6.76
C ILE A 61 -10.90 -5.86 5.92
N ILE A 62 -10.07 -5.05 6.57
CA ILE A 62 -9.09 -4.23 5.86
C ILE A 62 -7.90 -5.12 5.47
N SER A 63 -7.67 -5.26 4.18
CA SER A 63 -6.55 -6.03 3.61
C SER A 63 -5.92 -5.29 2.44
N SER A 64 -4.64 -5.55 2.18
CA SER A 64 -3.90 -4.96 1.07
C SER A 64 -4.14 -5.73 -0.22
N PHE A 65 -4.55 -5.02 -1.27
CA PHE A 65 -4.78 -5.56 -2.62
C PHE A 65 -4.02 -4.77 -3.67
N PRO A 66 -3.76 -5.33 -4.87
CA PRO A 66 -3.47 -4.52 -6.04
C PRO A 66 -4.68 -3.64 -6.36
N ALA A 67 -4.50 -2.33 -6.45
CA ALA A 67 -5.58 -1.37 -6.62
C ALA A 67 -5.22 -0.24 -7.59
N VAL A 68 -6.24 0.25 -8.29
CA VAL A 68 -6.23 1.52 -9.01
C VAL A 68 -7.15 2.51 -8.28
N SER A 69 -6.93 3.80 -8.48
CA SER A 69 -7.89 4.82 -8.03
C SER A 69 -8.63 5.38 -9.24
N GLU A 70 -9.96 5.33 -9.20
CA GLU A 70 -10.85 5.89 -10.20
C GLU A 70 -11.84 6.82 -9.51
N ASN A 71 -11.89 8.08 -9.95
CA ASN A 71 -12.80 9.11 -9.41
C ASN A 71 -12.74 9.28 -7.88
N GLY A 72 -11.56 9.12 -7.28
CA GLY A 72 -11.38 9.25 -5.84
C GLY A 72 -11.84 8.04 -5.04
N GLU A 73 -11.98 6.87 -5.67
CA GLU A 73 -12.26 5.61 -5.01
C GLU A 73 -11.22 4.55 -5.38
N TRP A 74 -10.76 3.80 -4.38
CA TRP A 74 -9.93 2.63 -4.63
C TRP A 74 -10.76 1.51 -5.22
N LYS A 75 -10.27 0.90 -6.30
CA LYS A 75 -10.83 -0.30 -6.90
C LYS A 75 -9.79 -1.41 -6.93
N ILE A 76 -10.18 -2.57 -6.40
CA ILE A 76 -9.35 -3.77 -6.45
C ILE A 76 -9.22 -4.19 -7.91
N VAL A 77 -7.98 -4.32 -8.39
CA VAL A 77 -7.70 -4.91 -9.70
C VAL A 77 -8.13 -6.37 -9.64
N GLN A 78 -8.98 -6.78 -10.57
CA GLN A 78 -9.46 -8.15 -10.65
C GLN A 78 -8.49 -9.00 -11.48
N GLY A 79 -8.40 -10.30 -11.15
CA GLY A 79 -7.60 -11.31 -11.85
C GLY A 79 -8.38 -12.06 -12.91
#